data_AF-A0A920LHR8-F1
#
_entry.id   AF-A0A920LHR8-F1
#
_cell.length_a   1.000
_cell.length_b   1.000
_cell.length_c   1.000
_cell.angle_alpha   90.00
_cell.angle_beta   90.00
_cell.angle_gamma   90.00
#
_symmetry.space_group_name_H-M   'P 1'
#
loop_
_entity.id
_entity.type
_entity.pdbx_description
1 polymer ?
#
loop_
_entity_poly.entity_id
_entity_poly.type
_entity_poly.pdbx_seq_one_letter_code
_entity_poly.pdbx_strand_id
1 'polypeptide(L)'
;MKKQDQRIQLVASTEFRNDVDKWRREQTDLPSHSEAIRRLVKIALRSGDSETMKMITAIIRPHKYEDVRNALIDIGIEGLSATEIRGFGRQRGQTEIYRGAEYKTTEVPKIKIEIVIPATKLDQVVNIISKSSETGKVGDGKIFVSNIDQAIRIRTGETQDDAL
;
A
#
# COMPACT_ATOMS: atom_id res chain seq x y z
N MET A 1 26.17 -35.19 -18.73
CA MET A 1 25.03 -34.34 -19.16
C MET A 1 23.72 -35.07 -18.88
N LYS A 2 23.07 -34.81 -17.74
CA LYS A 2 21.63 -35.04 -17.50
C LYS A 2 21.17 -34.06 -16.41
N LYS A 3 20.41 -33.05 -16.83
CA LYS A 3 19.73 -32.02 -16.02
C LYS A 3 18.78 -32.71 -15.04
N GLN A 4 18.92 -32.48 -13.73
CA GLN A 4 18.21 -31.47 -12.94
C GLN A 4 16.70 -31.76 -12.84
N ASP A 5 16.28 -32.29 -11.69
CA ASP A 5 14.90 -32.23 -11.23
C ASP A 5 14.88 -32.29 -9.69
N GLN A 6 15.36 -31.21 -9.07
CA GLN A 6 15.18 -30.96 -7.63
C GLN A 6 13.71 -30.62 -7.39
N ARG A 7 12.89 -31.65 -7.16
CA ARG A 7 11.52 -31.49 -6.69
C ARG A 7 11.55 -30.85 -5.31
N ILE A 8 11.19 -29.58 -5.26
CA ILE A 8 10.93 -28.83 -4.04
C ILE A 8 9.79 -29.55 -3.30
N GLN A 9 10.13 -30.38 -2.31
CA GLN A 9 9.17 -30.84 -1.32
C GLN A 9 8.86 -29.65 -0.42
N LEU A 10 7.84 -28.87 -0.77
CA LEU A 10 7.19 -27.99 0.20
C LEU A 10 6.52 -28.91 1.22
N VAL A 11 7.25 -29.23 2.29
CA VAL A 11 6.68 -29.92 3.44
C VAL A 11 5.76 -28.91 4.10
N ALA A 12 4.50 -28.90 3.69
CA ALA A 12 3.46 -28.16 4.40
C ALA A 12 3.54 -28.52 5.89
N SER A 13 3.49 -27.53 6.77
CA SER A 13 3.55 -27.74 8.21
C SER A 13 2.47 -28.74 8.64
N THR A 14 2.73 -29.50 9.69
CA THR A 14 1.77 -30.48 10.24
C THR A 14 0.42 -29.81 10.56
N GLU A 15 0.47 -28.54 10.98
CA GLU A 15 -0.71 -27.69 11.23
C GLU A 15 -1.52 -27.45 9.96
N PHE A 16 -0.89 -27.07 8.84
CA PHE A 16 -1.58 -26.84 7.58
C PHE A 16 -2.25 -28.12 7.03
N ARG A 17 -1.61 -29.27 7.21
CA ARG A 17 -2.21 -30.57 6.83
C ARG A 17 -3.48 -30.85 7.64
N ASN A 18 -3.44 -30.58 8.94
CA ASN A 18 -4.58 -30.80 9.84
C ASN A 18 -5.75 -29.87 9.52
N ASP A 19 -5.49 -28.62 9.16
CA ASP A 19 -6.52 -27.66 8.78
C ASP A 19 -7.19 -28.03 7.44
N VAL A 20 -6.40 -28.46 6.45
CA VAL A 20 -6.92 -28.97 5.17
C VAL A 20 -7.76 -30.23 5.38
N ASP A 21 -7.34 -31.15 6.25
CA ASP A 21 -8.08 -32.37 6.58
C ASP A 21 -9.35 -32.11 7.40
N LYS A 22 -9.37 -31.05 8.23
CA LYS A 22 -10.58 -30.60 8.92
C LYS A 22 -11.59 -30.03 7.92
N TRP A 23 -11.14 -29.14 7.03
CA TRP A 23 -11.98 -28.55 5.98
C TRP A 23 -12.52 -29.61 4.99
N ARG A 24 -11.71 -30.62 4.66
CA ARG A 24 -12.09 -31.72 3.77
C ARG A 24 -13.24 -32.59 4.31
N ARG A 25 -13.37 -32.70 5.64
CA ARG A 25 -14.40 -33.53 6.29
C ARG A 25 -15.79 -32.88 6.32
N GLU A 26 -15.87 -31.58 6.08
CA GLU A 26 -17.10 -30.80 6.16
C GLU A 26 -17.80 -30.61 4.79
N GLN A 27 -17.26 -31.19 3.71
CA GLN A 27 -17.83 -31.07 2.35
C GLN A 27 -18.57 -32.33 1.91
N THR A 28 -19.81 -32.15 1.47
CA THR A 28 -20.72 -33.21 0.99
C THR A 28 -20.41 -33.71 -0.43
N ASP A 29 -19.65 -32.94 -1.21
CA ASP A 29 -19.13 -33.36 -2.52
C ASP A 29 -17.64 -32.99 -2.59
N LEU A 30 -16.76 -33.99 -2.49
CA LEU A 30 -15.33 -33.77 -2.53
C LEU A 30 -14.88 -33.66 -4.00
N PRO A 31 -14.29 -32.52 -4.44
CA PRO A 31 -13.63 -32.48 -5.74
C PRO A 31 -12.51 -33.54 -5.77
N SER A 32 -12.19 -34.06 -6.96
CA SER A 32 -11.11 -35.04 -7.13
C SER A 32 -9.82 -34.56 -6.43
N HIS A 33 -8.96 -35.47 -5.96
CA HIS A 33 -7.73 -35.12 -5.23
C HIS A 33 -6.89 -34.07 -6.00
N SER A 34 -6.86 -34.18 -7.32
CA SER A 34 -6.22 -33.24 -8.24
C SER A 34 -6.86 -31.85 -8.25
N GLU A 35 -8.19 -31.76 -8.14
CA GLU A 35 -8.91 -30.49 -8.15
C GLU A 35 -8.88 -29.77 -6.79
N ALA A 36 -8.91 -30.53 -5.68
CA ALA A 36 -8.66 -29.96 -4.35
C ALA A 36 -7.24 -29.36 -4.26
N ILE A 37 -6.22 -30.09 -4.72
CA ILE A 37 -4.84 -29.60 -4.80
C ILE A 37 -4.76 -28.40 -5.74
N ARG A 38 -5.39 -28.45 -6.92
CA ARG A 38 -5.38 -27.31 -7.87
C ARG A 38 -6.04 -26.07 -7.29
N ARG A 39 -7.12 -26.21 -6.51
CA ARG A 39 -7.78 -25.10 -5.82
C ARG A 39 -6.93 -24.56 -4.68
N LEU A 40 -6.32 -25.43 -3.86
CA LEU A 40 -5.41 -25.02 -2.79
C LEU A 40 -4.16 -24.34 -3.32
N VAL A 41 -3.57 -24.85 -4.40
CA VAL A 41 -2.44 -24.21 -5.09
C VAL A 41 -2.86 -22.89 -5.72
N LYS A 42 -4.05 -22.79 -6.32
CA LYS A 42 -4.56 -21.52 -6.87
C LYS A 42 -4.86 -20.50 -5.77
N ILE A 43 -5.33 -20.93 -4.61
CA ILE A 43 -5.51 -20.06 -3.42
C ILE A 43 -4.15 -19.63 -2.89
N ALA A 44 -3.21 -20.56 -2.69
CA ALA A 44 -1.86 -20.27 -2.20
C ALA A 44 -1.05 -19.38 -3.16
N LEU A 45 -1.18 -19.56 -4.47
CA LEU A 45 -0.56 -18.70 -5.49
C LEU A 45 -1.23 -17.31 -5.50
N ARG A 46 -2.56 -17.22 -5.33
CA ARG A 46 -3.24 -15.93 -5.15
C ARG A 46 -2.87 -15.22 -3.85
N SER A 47 -2.53 -15.98 -2.81
CA SER A 47 -2.00 -15.46 -1.55
C SER A 47 -0.53 -15.02 -1.64
N GLY A 48 0.17 -15.40 -2.71
CA GLY A 48 1.57 -14.99 -2.97
C GLY A 48 1.71 -13.68 -3.76
N ASP A 49 0.64 -13.22 -4.44
CA ASP A 49 0.73 -12.20 -5.49
C ASP A 49 0.02 -10.86 -5.19
N SER A 50 -0.39 -10.56 -3.95
CA SER A 50 -1.20 -9.34 -3.66
C SER A 50 -0.62 -8.39 -2.60
N GLU A 51 0.52 -8.69 -1.99
CA GLU A 51 1.02 -7.93 -0.82
C GLU A 51 2.51 -7.55 -0.95
N THR A 52 3.10 -7.50 -2.16
CA THR A 52 4.53 -7.15 -2.32
C THR A 52 4.77 -5.66 -2.47
N MET A 53 3.82 -4.88 -2.99
CA MET A 53 3.96 -3.43 -3.19
C MET A 53 2.77 -2.65 -2.64
N LYS A 54 3.07 -1.43 -2.20
CA LYS A 54 2.09 -0.49 -1.65
C LYS A 54 2.28 0.86 -2.30
N MET A 55 1.17 1.53 -2.60
CA MET A 55 1.15 2.96 -2.89
C MET A 55 0.79 3.70 -1.62
N ILE A 56 1.61 4.68 -1.28
CA ILE A 56 1.35 5.66 -0.23
C ILE A 56 0.90 6.96 -0.89
N THR A 57 -0.25 7.45 -0.50
CA THR A 57 -0.75 8.78 -0.87
C THR A 57 -0.82 9.66 0.37
N ALA A 58 0.11 10.61 0.50
CA ALA A 58 0.16 11.54 1.63
C ALA A 58 -0.33 12.92 1.20
N ILE A 59 -1.35 13.45 1.85
CA ILE A 59 -1.84 14.82 1.67
C ILE A 59 -1.36 15.65 2.85
N ILE A 60 -0.47 16.59 2.62
CA ILE A 60 0.23 17.36 3.67
C ILE A 60 0.14 18.88 3.44
N ARG A 61 0.64 19.65 4.41
CA ARG A 61 0.82 21.10 4.27
C ARG A 61 1.92 21.42 3.25
N PRO A 62 1.77 22.46 2.40
CA PRO A 62 2.79 22.77 1.39
C PRO A 62 4.19 23.04 1.93
N HIS A 63 4.31 23.81 3.02
CA HIS A 63 5.62 24.12 3.61
C HIS A 63 6.35 22.92 4.24
N LYS A 64 5.66 21.78 4.41
CA LYS A 64 6.25 20.54 4.93
C LYS A 64 6.81 19.62 3.83
N TYR A 65 6.57 19.95 2.57
CA TYR A 65 7.00 19.12 1.45
C TYR A 65 8.51 18.88 1.45
N GLU A 66 9.32 19.92 1.66
CA GLU A 66 10.77 19.83 1.67
C GLU A 66 11.28 18.93 2.80
N ASP A 67 10.76 19.10 4.03
CA ASP A 67 11.10 18.26 5.18
C ASP A 67 10.80 16.77 4.89
N VAL A 68 9.62 16.50 4.33
CA VAL A 68 9.18 15.12 3.99
C VAL A 68 10.05 14.54 2.88
N ARG A 69 10.30 15.29 1.81
CA ARG A 69 11.13 14.85 0.69
C ARG A 69 12.54 14.48 1.15
N ASN A 70 13.19 15.34 1.94
CA ASN A 70 14.54 15.10 2.41
C ASN A 70 14.60 13.87 3.33
N ALA A 71 13.64 13.72 4.26
CA ALA A 71 13.59 12.57 5.14
C ALA A 71 13.35 11.24 4.41
N LEU A 72 12.65 11.26 3.27
CA LEU A 72 12.47 10.10 2.40
C LEU A 72 13.75 9.76 1.63
N ILE A 73 14.48 10.76 1.14
CA ILE A 73 15.78 10.56 0.48
C ILE A 73 16.78 9.91 1.45
N ASP A 74 16.80 10.35 2.71
CA ASP A 74 17.70 9.82 3.74
C ASP A 74 17.53 8.31 4.03
N ILE A 75 16.36 7.74 3.68
CA ILE A 75 16.10 6.30 3.80
C ILE A 75 16.11 5.56 2.44
N GLY A 76 16.62 6.21 1.40
CA GLY A 76 16.78 5.63 0.07
C GLY A 76 15.47 5.53 -0.73
N ILE A 77 14.54 6.45 -0.51
CA ILE A 77 13.35 6.62 -1.37
C ILE A 77 13.60 7.81 -2.30
N GLU A 78 14.03 7.53 -3.52
CA GLU A 78 14.45 8.54 -4.50
C GLU A 78 13.38 8.86 -5.56
N GLY A 79 12.31 8.05 -5.63
CA GLY A 79 11.20 8.22 -6.56
C GLY A 79 9.91 8.61 -5.85
N LEU A 80 9.38 9.80 -6.14
CA LEU A 80 8.04 10.23 -5.72
C LEU A 80 7.40 11.14 -6.77
N SER A 81 6.07 11.19 -6.77
CA SER A 81 5.29 12.19 -7.51
C SER A 81 4.66 13.16 -6.52
N ALA A 82 4.70 14.47 -6.83
CA ALA A 82 4.03 15.50 -6.04
C ALA A 82 3.03 16.27 -6.91
N THR A 83 1.87 16.60 -6.36
CA THR A 83 0.84 17.39 -7.04
C THR A 83 0.23 18.40 -6.06
N GLU A 84 0.08 19.64 -6.50
CA GLU A 84 -0.68 20.64 -5.76
C GLU A 84 -2.17 20.33 -5.88
N ILE A 85 -2.84 20.24 -4.73
CA ILE A 85 -4.27 20.01 -4.67
C ILE A 85 -4.93 21.01 -3.72
N ARG A 86 -6.27 21.06 -3.75
CA ARG A 86 -7.06 21.79 -2.79
C ARG A 86 -7.82 20.80 -1.91
N GLY A 87 -7.76 21.00 -0.60
CA GLY A 87 -8.38 20.13 0.38
C GLY A 87 -9.53 20.81 1.10
N PHE A 88 -10.58 20.04 1.36
CA PHE A 88 -11.67 20.40 2.24
C PHE A 88 -11.76 19.37 3.39
N GLY A 89 -11.82 19.84 4.63
CA GLY A 89 -11.87 18.99 5.83
C GLY A 89 -13.23 19.00 6.52
N ARG A 90 -13.55 17.92 7.27
CA ARG A 90 -14.78 17.82 8.09
C ARG A 90 -14.77 18.76 9.31
N GLN A 91 -13.59 19.24 9.70
CA GLN A 91 -13.47 20.28 10.71
C GLN A 91 -13.86 21.59 10.03
N ARG A 92 -15.17 21.84 10.06
CA ARG A 92 -15.84 23.07 9.65
C ARG A 92 -14.86 24.22 9.86
N GLY A 93 -14.44 24.88 8.78
CA GLY A 93 -14.04 26.27 8.92
C GLY A 93 -15.11 26.90 9.81
N GLN A 94 -14.71 27.54 10.90
CA GLN A 94 -15.65 28.28 11.73
C GLN A 94 -16.59 29.00 10.75
N THR A 95 -17.87 28.65 10.79
CA THR A 95 -18.86 29.38 10.02
C THR A 95 -18.97 30.71 10.77
N GLU A 96 -18.06 31.63 10.48
CA GLU A 96 -18.17 33.00 10.95
C GLU A 96 -19.35 33.62 10.22
N ILE A 97 -20.49 33.61 10.90
CA ILE A 97 -21.68 34.35 10.48
C ILE A 97 -21.33 35.83 10.66
N TYR A 98 -20.88 36.49 9.60
CA TYR A 98 -20.74 37.94 9.58
C TYR A 98 -22.00 38.55 8.96
N ARG A 99 -22.93 39.01 9.81
CA ARG A 99 -24.12 39.82 9.43
C ARG A 99 -25.04 39.21 8.37
N GLY A 100 -25.33 37.91 8.43
CA GLY A 100 -26.44 37.31 7.70
C GLY A 100 -26.19 36.96 6.23
N ALA A 101 -24.94 36.96 5.76
CA ALA A 101 -24.57 36.39 4.45
C ALA A 101 -23.66 35.17 4.63
N GLU A 102 -24.08 34.02 4.12
CA GLU A 102 -23.27 32.79 4.09
C GLU A 102 -22.13 32.93 3.07
N TYR A 103 -20.89 33.07 3.53
CA TYR A 103 -19.74 33.07 2.64
C TYR A 103 -19.01 31.72 2.64
N LYS A 104 -19.13 31.06 1.48
CA LYS A 104 -18.31 30.02 0.85
C LYS A 104 -17.15 29.47 1.67
N THR A 105 -17.21 28.16 1.91
CA THR A 105 -16.11 27.41 2.48
C THR A 105 -14.86 27.50 1.62
N THR A 106 -13.78 28.00 2.21
CA THR A 106 -12.51 28.20 1.53
C THR A 106 -11.73 26.89 1.50
N GLU A 107 -11.54 26.32 0.32
CA GLU A 107 -10.61 25.21 0.14
C GLU A 107 -9.18 25.68 0.49
N VAL A 108 -8.40 24.81 1.14
CA VAL A 108 -7.02 25.14 1.55
C VAL A 108 -6.02 24.42 0.64
N PRO A 109 -4.97 25.10 0.13
CA PRO A 109 -3.91 24.46 -0.63
C PRO A 109 -3.20 23.36 0.16
N LYS A 110 -2.91 22.24 -0.51
CA LYS A 110 -2.20 21.07 0.03
C LYS A 110 -1.25 20.50 -1.03
N ILE A 111 -0.31 19.68 -0.59
CA ILE A 111 0.53 18.85 -1.47
C ILE A 111 0.09 17.40 -1.31
N LYS A 112 -0.18 16.73 -2.43
CA LYS A 112 -0.37 15.29 -2.51
C LYS A 112 0.95 14.66 -2.97
N ILE A 113 1.49 13.78 -2.16
CA ILE A 113 2.68 12.98 -2.46
C ILE A 113 2.22 11.54 -2.73
N GLU A 114 2.69 10.96 -3.83
CA GLU A 114 2.40 9.58 -4.24
C GLU A 114 3.72 8.82 -4.41
N ILE A 115 3.83 7.68 -3.73
CA ILE A 115 5.05 6.86 -3.69
C ILE A 115 4.65 5.39 -3.76
N VAL A 116 5.24 4.64 -4.69
CA VAL A 116 5.13 3.17 -4.71
C VAL A 116 6.38 2.59 -4.07
N ILE A 117 6.20 1.66 -3.13
CA ILE A 117 7.28 1.03 -2.38
C ILE A 117 7.04 -0.47 -2.25
N PRO A 118 8.09 -1.26 -1.96
CA PRO A 118 7.92 -2.61 -1.43
C PRO A 118 7.15 -2.56 -0.11
N ALA A 119 6.25 -3.52 0.10
CA ALA A 119 5.42 -3.61 1.31
C ALA A 119 6.27 -3.75 2.59
N THR A 120 7.47 -4.31 2.48
CA THR A 120 8.45 -4.42 3.56
C THR A 120 8.92 -3.07 4.12
N LYS A 121 8.82 -1.99 3.34
CA LYS A 121 9.18 -0.62 3.77
C LYS A 121 7.99 0.19 4.28
N LEU A 122 6.77 -0.35 4.27
CA LEU A 122 5.53 0.40 4.54
C LEU A 122 5.58 1.16 5.86
N ASP A 123 5.82 0.45 6.96
CA ASP A 123 5.77 1.05 8.31
C ASP A 123 6.84 2.14 8.48
N GLN A 124 8.04 1.92 7.92
CA GLN A 124 9.13 2.89 7.98
C GLN A 124 8.75 4.18 7.24
N VAL A 125 8.24 4.07 6.02
CA VAL A 125 7.91 5.21 5.16
C VAL A 125 6.72 5.99 5.73
N VAL A 126 5.66 5.31 6.17
CA VAL A 126 4.50 5.96 6.81
C VAL A 126 4.92 6.73 8.06
N ASN A 127 5.75 6.14 8.92
CA ASN A 127 6.23 6.79 10.14
C ASN A 127 7.08 8.04 9.83
N ILE A 128 7.95 7.98 8.82
CA ILE A 128 8.77 9.12 8.41
C ILE A 128 7.91 10.26 7.86
N ILE A 129 6.98 9.98 6.96
CA ILE A 129 6.07 10.99 6.41
C ILE A 129 5.25 11.62 7.53
N SER A 130 4.73 10.80 8.47
CA SER A 130 3.97 11.29 9.61
C SER A 130 4.79 12.26 10.46
N LYS A 131 5.98 11.86 10.90
CA LYS A 131 6.83 12.68 11.77
C LYS A 131 7.35 13.96 11.11
N SER A 132 7.73 13.89 9.84
CA SER A 132 8.24 15.05 9.11
C SER A 132 7.16 16.07 8.77
N SER A 133 5.92 15.62 8.55
CA SER A 133 4.76 16.49 8.23
C SER A 133 4.00 17.01 9.45
N GLU A 134 4.19 16.41 10.63
CA GLU A 134 3.47 16.78 11.85
C GLU A 134 3.86 18.19 12.35
N THR A 135 2.83 18.95 12.77
CA THR A 135 2.97 20.22 13.49
C THR A 135 2.17 20.24 14.80
N GLY A 136 1.39 19.19 15.07
CA GLY A 136 0.48 19.09 16.20
C GLY A 136 -0.80 19.93 16.02
N LYS A 137 -1.04 20.46 14.83
CA LYS A 137 -2.17 21.37 14.55
C LYS A 137 -3.16 20.73 13.58
N VAL A 138 -4.42 21.11 13.74
CA VAL A 138 -5.50 20.77 12.79
C VAL A 138 -5.09 21.07 11.35
N GLY A 139 -5.21 20.07 10.47
CA GLY A 139 -4.93 20.19 9.05
C GLY A 139 -3.52 19.75 8.62
N ASP A 140 -2.78 19.03 9.46
CA ASP A 140 -1.47 18.45 9.13
C ASP A 140 -1.55 17.52 7.93
N GLY A 141 -2.59 16.70 7.84
CA GLY A 141 -2.80 15.89 6.65
C GLY A 141 -3.50 14.57 6.90
N LYS A 142 -3.42 13.71 5.89
CA LYS A 142 -3.80 12.30 5.94
C LYS A 142 -2.87 11.49 5.07
N ILE A 143 -2.61 10.25 5.47
CA ILE A 143 -1.89 9.27 4.68
C ILE A 143 -2.86 8.14 4.34
N PHE A 144 -2.91 7.75 3.08
CA PHE A 144 -3.66 6.61 2.59
C PHE A 144 -2.68 5.58 2.05
N VAL A 145 -3.06 4.30 2.17
CA VAL A 145 -2.29 3.18 1.66
C VAL A 145 -3.21 2.35 0.79
N SER A 146 -2.75 2.01 -0.41
CA SER A 146 -3.44 1.10 -1.32
C SER A 146 -2.49 0.04 -1.87
N ASN A 147 -3.03 -1.11 -2.25
CA ASN A 147 -2.26 -2.17 -2.89
C ASN A 147 -1.93 -1.79 -4.33
N ILE A 148 -0.75 -2.19 -4.81
CA ILE A 148 -0.36 -2.10 -6.21
C ILE A 148 -0.06 -3.49 -6.72
N ASP A 149 -0.81 -3.91 -7.74
CA ASP A 149 -0.70 -5.24 -8.33
C ASP A 149 0.50 -5.36 -9.28
N GLN A 150 0.89 -4.24 -9.91
CA GLN A 150 1.96 -4.24 -10.91
C GLN A 150 2.66 -2.87 -11.00
N ALA A 151 3.99 -2.93 -11.12
CA ALA A 151 4.84 -1.81 -11.51
C ALA A 151 5.63 -2.20 -12.76
N ILE A 152 5.84 -1.25 -13.69
CA ILE A 152 6.64 -1.45 -14.90
C ILE A 152 7.50 -0.21 -15.14
N ARG A 153 8.83 -0.39 -15.26
CA ARG A 153 9.74 0.68 -15.64
C ARG A 153 9.72 0.84 -17.15
N ILE A 154 9.14 1.93 -17.66
CA ILE A 154 8.95 2.17 -19.11
C ILE A 154 10.25 2.02 -19.92
N ARG A 155 11.37 2.52 -19.40
CA ARG A 155 12.65 2.55 -20.13
C ARG A 155 13.27 1.16 -20.33
N THR A 156 13.11 0.25 -19.35
CA THR A 156 13.82 -1.05 -19.31
C THR A 156 12.87 -2.24 -19.49
N GLY A 157 11.58 -2.06 -19.23
CA GLY A 157 10.61 -3.14 -19.16
C GLY A 157 10.68 -3.98 -17.88
N GLU A 158 11.52 -3.60 -16.92
CA GLU A 158 11.58 -4.23 -15.59
C GLU A 158 10.22 -4.14 -14.91
N THR A 159 9.89 -5.13 -14.08
CA THR A 159 8.58 -5.26 -13.45
C THR A 159 8.70 -5.46 -11.95
N GLN A 160 7.62 -5.14 -11.22
CA GLN A 160 7.52 -5.38 -9.77
C GLN A 160 8.65 -4.66 -9.01
N ASP A 161 9.32 -5.31 -8.07
CA ASP A 161 10.37 -4.72 -7.23
C ASP A 161 11.53 -4.13 -8.04
N ASP A 162 11.90 -4.74 -9.18
CA ASP A 162 12.96 -4.24 -10.06
C ASP A 162 12.57 -2.93 -10.78
N ALA A 163 11.27 -2.64 -10.85
CA ALA A 163 10.75 -1.44 -11.49
C ALA A 163 10.76 -0.20 -10.60
N LEU A 164 10.89 -0.39 -9.28
CA LEU A 164 10.82 0.69 -8.27
C LEU A 164 12.12 1.49 -8.15
#